data_AF-A0A7X3YPW3-F1
#
_entry.id   AF-A0A7X3YPW3-F1
#
_cell.length_a   1.000
_cell.length_b   1.000
_cell.length_c   1.000
_cell.angle_alpha   90.00
_cell.angle_beta   90.00
_cell.angle_gamma   90.00
#
_symmetry.space_group_name_H-M   'P 1'
#
loop_
_entity.id
_entity.type
_entity.pdbx_description
1 polymer ?
#
loop_
_entity_poly.entity_id
_entity_poly.type
_entity_poly.pdbx_seq_one_letter_code
_entity_poly.pdbx_strand_id
1 'polypeptide(L)'
;MAADPLTTAVSDRICRHMNDDHGSAVAAYGRHYGNCPKVSTARLVAVTTGWMDLEVNGQPLRIAFDHPLQDSEDAHRTLVAMLRAIPG
;
A
#
# COMPACT_ATOMS: atom_id res chain seq x y z
N MET A 1 -16.80 17.89 3.07
CA MET A 1 -16.50 17.16 1.82
C MET A 1 -16.62 15.69 2.13
N ALA A 2 -17.48 14.97 1.41
CA ALA A 2 -17.60 13.52 1.61
C ALA A 2 -16.36 12.87 1.01
N ALA A 3 -15.63 12.11 1.82
CA ALA A 3 -14.48 11.37 1.31
C ALA A 3 -14.99 10.30 0.33
N ASP A 4 -14.34 10.19 -0.82
CA ASP A 4 -14.74 9.23 -1.85
C ASP A 4 -14.56 7.80 -1.32
N PRO A 5 -15.56 6.93 -1.50
CA PRO A 5 -15.44 5.53 -1.13
C PRO A 5 -14.24 4.89 -1.86
N LEU A 6 -13.57 3.96 -1.18
CA LEU A 6 -12.50 3.12 -1.74
C LEU A 6 -13.04 2.19 -2.83
N THR A 7 -13.35 2.78 -3.97
CA THR A 7 -13.72 2.08 -5.20
C THR A 7 -12.46 1.66 -5.95
N THR A 8 -12.61 0.72 -6.88
CA THR A 8 -11.50 0.26 -7.74
C THR A 8 -10.83 1.41 -8.49
N ALA A 9 -11.58 2.43 -8.92
CA ALA A 9 -11.02 3.59 -9.62
C ALA A 9 -10.14 4.45 -8.70
N VAL A 10 -10.57 4.67 -7.45
CA VAL A 10 -9.79 5.38 -6.43
C VAL A 10 -8.54 4.58 -6.08
N SER A 11 -8.68 3.27 -5.88
CA SER A 11 -7.56 2.36 -5.66
C SER A 11 -6.53 2.47 -6.77
N ASP A 12 -6.92 2.40 -8.05
CA ASP A 12 -5.98 2.48 -9.18
C ASP A 12 -5.21 3.81 -9.16
N ARG A 13 -5.88 4.91 -8.82
CA ARG A 13 -5.26 6.23 -8.70
C ARG A 13 -4.24 6.29 -7.56
N ILE A 14 -4.58 5.74 -6.39
CA ILE A 14 -3.66 5.64 -5.24
C ILE A 14 -2.47 4.75 -5.60
N CYS A 15 -2.72 3.59 -6.21
CA CYS A 15 -1.67 2.67 -6.64
C CYS A 15 -0.70 3.35 -7.62
N ARG A 16 -1.20 4.06 -8.63
CA ARG A 16 -0.34 4.80 -9.57
C ARG A 16 0.52 5.83 -8.86
N HIS A 17 -0.07 6.68 -8.02
CA HIS A 17 0.67 7.69 -7.27
C HIS A 17 1.72 7.07 -6.35
N MET A 18 1.36 6.05 -5.57
CA MET A 18 2.30 5.37 -4.67
C MET A 18 3.43 4.69 -5.44
N ASN A 19 3.17 4.15 -6.63
CA ASN A 19 4.21 3.52 -7.44
C ASN A 19 5.15 4.55 -8.09
N ASP A 20 4.62 5.69 -8.54
CA ASP A 20 5.38 6.73 -9.26
C ASP A 20 6.18 7.62 -8.31
N ASP A 21 5.54 8.14 -7.25
CA ASP A 21 6.15 9.04 -6.27
C ASP A 21 6.82 8.29 -5.09
N HIS A 22 6.36 7.08 -4.77
CA HIS A 22 6.72 6.37 -3.54
C HIS A 22 7.14 4.91 -3.73
N GLY A 23 7.72 4.54 -4.88
CA GLY A 23 8.13 3.15 -5.14
C GLY A 23 9.09 2.55 -4.09
N SER A 24 9.93 3.38 -3.46
CA SER A 24 10.79 2.96 -2.35
C SER A 24 10.01 2.60 -1.08
N ALA A 25 8.89 3.29 -0.79
CA ALA A 25 7.99 2.96 0.30
C ALA A 25 7.31 1.61 0.07
N VAL A 26 6.86 1.35 -1.16
CA VAL A 26 6.26 0.07 -1.54
C VAL A 26 7.24 -1.08 -1.31
N ALA A 27 8.52 -0.89 -1.64
CA ALA A 27 9.56 -1.86 -1.35
C ALA A 27 9.78 -2.07 0.16
N ALA A 28 9.72 -1.00 0.97
CA ALA A 28 9.82 -1.09 2.42
C ALA A 28 8.66 -1.92 3.00
N TYR A 29 7.44 -1.77 2.51
CA TYR A 29 6.31 -2.59 2.95
C TYR A 29 6.54 -4.08 2.65
N GLY A 30 6.99 -4.40 1.44
CA GLY A 30 7.33 -5.78 1.06
C GLY A 30 8.42 -6.38 1.95
N ARG A 31 9.43 -5.58 2.34
CA ARG A 31 10.50 -6.03 3.25
C ARG A 31 10.01 -6.29 4.65
N HIS A 32 9.29 -5.32 5.23
CA HIS A 32 8.92 -5.35 6.64
C HIS A 32 7.68 -6.22 6.88
N TYR A 33 6.59 -5.95 6.16
CA TYR A 33 5.32 -6.67 6.34
C TYR A 33 5.25 -7.96 5.52
N GLY A 34 5.91 -7.99 4.35
CA GLY A 34 5.98 -9.20 3.51
C GLY A 34 7.07 -10.18 3.90
N ASN A 35 7.84 -9.89 4.95
CA ASN A 35 8.98 -10.69 5.42
C ASN A 35 9.97 -11.06 4.30
N CYS A 36 10.10 -10.19 3.30
CA CYS A 36 10.98 -10.39 2.14
C CYS A 36 12.25 -9.57 2.31
N PRO A 37 13.35 -10.12 2.87
CA PRO A 37 14.56 -9.34 3.16
C PRO A 37 15.23 -8.78 1.89
N LYS A 38 15.02 -9.43 0.73
CA LYS A 38 15.54 -9.00 -0.57
C LYS A 38 14.41 -8.57 -1.50
N VAL A 39 14.07 -7.29 -1.46
CA VAL A 39 13.16 -6.67 -2.44
C VAL A 39 13.98 -5.92 -3.48
N SER A 40 13.93 -6.39 -4.72
CA SER A 40 14.54 -5.78 -5.90
C SER A 40 13.52 -4.91 -6.64
N THR A 41 12.29 -5.40 -6.80
CA THR A 41 11.17 -4.63 -7.37
C THR A 41 9.95 -4.79 -6.47
N ALA A 42 9.19 -3.72 -6.28
CA ALA A 42 7.93 -3.77 -5.56
C ALA A 42 6.93 -2.79 -6.18
N ARG A 43 5.68 -3.21 -6.27
CA ARG A 43 4.60 -2.42 -6.86
C ARG A 43 3.31 -2.64 -6.08
N LEU A 44 2.60 -1.57 -5.79
CA LEU A 44 1.25 -1.62 -5.23
C LEU A 44 0.27 -1.93 -6.36
N VAL A 45 -0.47 -3.02 -6.23
CA VAL A 45 -1.40 -3.53 -7.25
C VAL A 45 -2.81 -3.03 -6.96
N ALA A 46 -3.29 -3.23 -5.74
CA ALA A 46 -4.63 -2.80 -5.34
C ALA A 46 -4.66 -2.42 -3.85
N VAL A 47 -5.54 -1.49 -3.51
CA VAL A 47 -5.83 -1.10 -2.13
C VAL A 47 -7.34 -1.27 -1.92
N THR A 48 -7.69 -2.06 -0.92
CA THR A 48 -9.07 -2.27 -0.49
C THR A 48 -9.25 -1.74 0.93
N THR A 49 -10.47 -1.80 1.45
CA THR A 49 -10.74 -1.37 2.82
C THR A 49 -10.05 -2.26 3.85
N GLY A 50 -9.94 -3.57 3.63
CA GLY A 50 -9.36 -4.49 4.62
C GLY A 50 -7.90 -4.88 4.38
N TRP A 51 -7.41 -4.76 3.14
CA TRP A 51 -6.07 -5.18 2.76
C TRP A 51 -5.56 -4.45 1.52
N MET A 52 -4.26 -4.52 1.29
CA MET A 52 -3.65 -4.15 0.03
C MET A 52 -2.91 -5.32 -0.61
N ASP A 53 -2.94 -5.34 -1.93
CA ASP A 53 -2.21 -6.28 -2.76
C ASP A 53 -0.97 -5.56 -3.33
N LEU A 54 0.20 -6.13 -3.07
CA LEU A 54 1.48 -5.72 -3.60
C LEU A 54 2.03 -6.84 -4.49
N GLU A 55 2.88 -6.47 -5.42
CA GLU A 55 3.71 -7.39 -6.20
C GLU A 55 5.16 -7.10 -5.85
N VAL A 56 5.85 -8.08 -5.27
CA VAL A 56 7.23 -7.95 -4.82
C VAL A 56 8.06 -8.99 -5.56
N ASN A 57 9.04 -8.54 -6.35
CA ASN A 57 9.84 -9.40 -7.23
C ASN A 57 8.99 -10.31 -8.14
N GLY A 58 7.82 -9.85 -8.58
CA GLY A 58 6.88 -10.64 -9.38
C GLY A 58 6.05 -11.67 -8.59
N GLN A 59 6.13 -11.65 -7.25
CA GLN A 59 5.28 -12.48 -6.39
C GLN A 59 4.14 -11.64 -5.80
N PRO A 60 2.89 -12.12 -5.87
CA PRO A 60 1.78 -11.45 -5.22
C PRO A 60 1.92 -11.56 -3.70
N LEU A 61 1.79 -10.44 -3.02
CA LEU A 61 1.86 -10.29 -1.58
C LEU A 61 0.62 -9.53 -1.11
N ARG A 62 -0.08 -10.06 -0.12
CA ARG A 62 -1.22 -9.38 0.50
C ARG A 62 -0.88 -8.95 1.92
N ILE A 63 -1.12 -7.68 2.22
CA ILE A 63 -0.92 -7.11 3.55
C ILE A 63 -2.29 -6.66 4.06
N ALA A 64 -2.76 -7.25 5.15
CA ALA A 64 -3.98 -6.82 5.82
C ALA A 64 -3.73 -5.55 6.63
N PHE A 65 -4.71 -4.65 6.65
CA PHE A 65 -4.69 -3.49 7.54
C PHE A 65 -5.15 -3.88 8.94
N ASP A 66 -4.68 -3.15 9.95
CA ASP A 66 -5.10 -3.34 11.35
C ASP A 66 -6.55 -2.91 11.59
N HIS A 67 -7.07 -2.02 10.74
CA HIS A 67 -8.46 -1.57 10.73
C HIS A 67 -8.98 -1.43 9.29
N PRO A 68 -10.30 -1.57 9.08
CA PRO A 68 -10.89 -1.30 7.78
C PRO A 68 -10.80 0.19 7.45
N LEU A 69 -10.15 0.52 6.34
CA LEU A 69 -10.07 1.88 5.82
C LEU A 69 -11.47 2.40 5.49
N GLN A 70 -11.76 3.63 5.90
CA GLN A 70 -13.07 4.24 5.67
C GLN A 70 -13.19 4.84 4.27
N ASP A 71 -12.12 5.48 3.80
CA ASP A 71 -12.12 6.25 2.56
C ASP A 71 -10.69 6.44 2.01
N SER A 72 -10.59 7.15 0.87
CA SER A 72 -9.31 7.39 0.18
C SER A 72 -8.28 8.18 1.01
N GLU A 73 -8.73 9.11 1.85
CA GLU A 73 -7.85 9.92 2.68
C GLU A 73 -7.32 9.09 3.85
N ASP A 74 -8.20 8.28 4.45
CA ASP A 74 -7.82 7.30 5.47
C ASP A 74 -6.82 6.27 4.92
N ALA A 75 -7.04 5.76 3.71
CA ALA A 75 -6.07 4.90 3.03
C ALA A 75 -4.68 5.53 2.93
N HIS A 76 -4.61 6.77 2.46
CA HIS A 76 -3.35 7.48 2.32
C HIS A 76 -2.67 7.71 3.67
N ARG A 77 -3.43 8.13 4.68
CA ARG A 77 -2.93 8.34 6.05
C ARG A 77 -2.38 7.05 6.65
N THR A 78 -3.11 5.95 6.53
CA THR A 78 -2.69 4.64 7.05
C THR A 78 -1.43 4.14 6.35
N LEU A 79 -1.33 4.25 5.02
CA LEU A 79 -0.11 3.90 4.30
C LEU A 79 1.09 4.72 4.80
N VAL A 80 0.96 6.05 4.89
CA VAL A 80 2.03 6.92 5.40
C VAL A 80 2.41 6.57 6.84
N ALA A 81 1.43 6.27 7.70
CA ALA A 81 1.67 5.86 9.07
C ALA A 81 2.44 4.53 9.14
N MET A 82 2.05 3.53 8.34
CA MET A 82 2.77 2.26 8.22
C MET A 82 4.21 2.49 7.77
N LEU A 83 4.45 3.39 6.79
CA LEU A 83 5.79 3.68 6.32
C LEU A 83 6.67 4.29 7.42
N ARG A 84 6.10 5.23 8.19
CA ARG A 84 6.78 5.86 9.32
C ARG A 84 7.07 4.89 10.46
N ALA A 85 6.27 3.84 10.60
CA ALA A 85 6.47 2.80 11.60
C ALA A 85 7.62 1.84 11.24
N ILE A 86 8.02 1.76 9.97
CA ILE A 86 9.18 0.97 9.56
C ILE A 86 10.45 1.69 10.02
N PRO A 87 11.25 1.11 10.92
CA PRO A 87 12.55 1.68 11.27
C PRO A 87 13.48 1.58 10.06
N GLY A 88 14.07 2.71 9.68
CA GLY A 88 15.03 2.82 8.57
C GLY A 88 16.39 2.20 8.88
#